data_AF-J0SLK1-F1
#
_entry.id   AF-J0SLK1-F1
#
_cell.length_a   1.000
_cell.length_b   1.000
_cell.length_c   1.000
_cell.angle_alpha   90.00
_cell.angle_beta   90.00
_cell.angle_gamma   90.00
#
_symmetry.space_group_name_H-M   'P 1'
#
loop_
_entity.id
_entity.type
_entity.pdbx_description
1 polymer ?
#
loop_
_entity_poly.entity_id
_entity_poly.type
_entity_poly.pdbx_seq_one_letter_code
_entity_poly.pdbx_strand_id
1 'polypeptide(L)'
;MSERGDASVEFLGILVVLVIPVLYIVLAVGQVSAGAMAADAGAREAARILAEDVERQADAEHAVALIVEDFGVDAAPSMSSTCGACGSADGMVEVSVSVRVPLPFLPAWLGGVGVDVSSSASAPVREVVSGG
;
A
#
# COMPACT_ATOMS: atom_id res chain seq x y z
N MET A 1 -56.92 4.46 8.40
CA MET A 1 -55.97 5.52 8.05
C MET A 1 -54.95 5.62 9.16
N SER A 2 -53.78 5.02 8.96
CA SER A 2 -52.65 5.10 9.88
C SER A 2 -51.37 5.12 9.05
N GLU A 3 -51.30 6.04 8.09
CA GLU A 3 -50.13 6.33 7.26
C GLU A 3 -49.05 7.19 7.95
N ARG A 4 -49.17 7.50 9.26
CA ARG A 4 -48.20 8.36 9.98
C ARG A 4 -47.04 7.61 10.64
N GLY A 5 -47.10 6.28 10.73
CA GLY A 5 -45.99 5.44 11.19
C GLY A 5 -45.02 5.04 10.07
N ASP A 6 -45.43 5.23 8.81
CA ASP A 6 -44.66 4.81 7.63
C ASP A 6 -43.60 5.84 7.26
N ALA A 7 -43.94 7.15 7.24
CA ALA A 7 -43.02 8.20 6.79
C ALA A 7 -41.71 8.30 7.61
N SER A 8 -41.76 8.13 8.95
CA SER A 8 -40.55 8.15 9.78
C SER A 8 -39.70 6.89 9.62
N VAL A 9 -40.35 5.73 9.45
CA VAL A 9 -39.66 4.44 9.29
C VAL A 9 -39.09 4.29 7.88
N GLU A 10 -39.81 4.76 6.86
CA GLU A 10 -39.36 4.84 5.47
C GLU A 10 -38.16 5.77 5.33
N PHE A 11 -38.22 6.97 5.93
CA PHE A 11 -37.08 7.89 5.94
C PHE A 11 -35.86 7.27 6.63
N LEU A 12 -36.05 6.61 7.78
CA LEU A 12 -34.96 5.90 8.46
C LEU A 12 -34.42 4.75 7.60
N GLY A 13 -35.28 4.00 6.93
CA GLY A 13 -34.91 2.94 6.01
C GLY A 13 -34.03 3.46 4.86
N ILE A 14 -34.46 4.54 4.20
CA ILE A 14 -33.68 5.19 3.13
C ILE A 14 -32.35 5.72 3.67
N LEU A 15 -32.37 6.36 4.85
CA LEU A 15 -31.15 6.86 5.48
C LEU A 15 -30.16 5.73 5.75
N VAL A 16 -30.60 4.61 6.34
CA VAL A 16 -29.75 3.46 6.62
C VAL A 16 -29.21 2.82 5.33
N VAL A 17 -30.07 2.66 4.32
CA VAL A 17 -29.71 2.12 3.01
C VAL A 17 -28.68 2.99 2.30
N LEU A 18 -28.67 4.32 2.50
CA LEU A 18 -27.68 5.22 1.93
C LEU A 18 -26.41 5.34 2.78
N VAL A 19 -26.56 5.49 4.09
CA VAL A 19 -25.45 5.74 5.02
C VAL A 19 -24.53 4.53 5.12
N ILE A 20 -25.07 3.31 5.20
CA ILE A 20 -24.22 2.10 5.33
C ILE A 20 -23.27 1.95 4.14
N PRO A 21 -23.73 1.97 2.87
CA PRO A 21 -22.83 1.88 1.71
C PRO A 21 -21.84 3.04 1.62
N VAL A 22 -22.26 4.27 1.93
CA VAL A 22 -21.37 5.43 1.91
C VAL A 22 -20.26 5.28 2.96
N LEU A 23 -20.60 4.91 4.19
CA LEU A 23 -19.60 4.64 5.23
C LEU A 23 -18.65 3.53 4.84
N TYR A 24 -19.17 2.45 4.24
CA TYR A 24 -18.34 1.37 3.72
C TYR A 24 -17.33 1.88 2.67
N ILE A 25 -17.78 2.67 1.70
CA ILE A 25 -16.90 3.25 0.67
C ILE A 25 -15.81 4.13 1.30
N VAL A 26 -16.17 4.99 2.26
CA VAL A 26 -15.19 5.84 2.96
C VAL A 26 -14.12 5.01 3.66
N LEU A 27 -14.52 3.94 4.37
CA LEU A 27 -13.57 3.04 5.04
C LEU A 27 -12.69 2.29 4.03
N ALA A 28 -13.28 1.76 2.97
CA ALA A 28 -12.56 1.03 1.93
C ALA A 28 -11.54 1.93 1.22
N VAL A 29 -11.94 3.13 0.81
CA VAL A 29 -11.03 4.11 0.20
C VAL A 29 -9.93 4.52 1.16
N GLY A 30 -10.24 4.70 2.45
CA GLY A 30 -9.24 5.00 3.46
C GLY A 30 -8.15 3.93 3.56
N GLN A 31 -8.54 2.66 3.63
CA GLN A 31 -7.62 1.51 3.63
C GLN A 31 -6.77 1.44 2.35
N VAL A 32 -7.40 1.58 1.18
CA VAL A 32 -6.68 1.57 -0.11
C VAL A 32 -5.69 2.72 -0.20
N SER A 33 -6.07 3.90 0.30
CA SER A 33 -5.20 5.07 0.34
C SER A 33 -4.01 4.85 1.28
N ALA A 34 -4.23 4.22 2.43
CA ALA A 34 -3.14 3.85 3.34
C ALA A 34 -2.17 2.85 2.67
N GLY A 35 -2.68 1.82 2.00
CA GLY A 35 -1.86 0.88 1.24
C GLY A 35 -1.06 1.52 0.10
N ALA A 36 -1.65 2.47 -0.62
CA ALA A 36 -0.96 3.19 -1.70
C ALA A 36 0.20 4.06 -1.15
N MET A 37 -0.03 4.74 -0.03
CA MET A 37 1.02 5.51 0.67
C MET A 37 2.11 4.58 1.22
N ALA A 38 1.73 3.42 1.77
CA ALA A 38 2.67 2.41 2.25
C ALA A 38 3.56 1.86 1.12
N ALA A 39 2.96 1.55 -0.04
CA ALA A 39 3.71 1.10 -1.21
C ALA A 39 4.68 2.17 -1.73
N ASP A 40 4.28 3.45 -1.75
CA ASP A 40 5.14 4.57 -2.13
C ASP A 40 6.29 4.79 -1.15
N ALA A 41 6.01 4.80 0.15
CA ALA A 41 7.03 4.90 1.19
C ALA A 41 8.00 3.71 1.16
N GLY A 42 7.47 2.50 1.03
CA GLY A 42 8.24 1.26 0.92
C GLY A 42 9.15 1.25 -0.31
N ALA A 43 8.63 1.63 -1.49
CA ALA A 43 9.43 1.67 -2.71
C ALA A 43 10.60 2.64 -2.59
N ARG A 44 10.37 3.84 -2.02
CA ARG A 44 11.43 4.85 -1.83
C ARG A 44 12.49 4.41 -0.83
N GLU A 45 12.10 3.81 0.29
CA GLU A 45 13.06 3.36 1.30
C GLU A 45 13.84 2.13 0.81
N ALA A 46 13.18 1.18 0.14
CA ALA A 46 13.86 0.05 -0.48
C ALA A 46 14.83 0.50 -1.59
N ALA A 47 14.43 1.45 -2.46
CA ALA A 47 15.31 2.02 -3.47
C ALA A 47 16.53 2.70 -2.84
N ARG A 48 16.36 3.41 -1.72
CA ARG A 48 17.45 4.01 -0.97
C ARG A 48 18.40 2.98 -0.38
N ILE A 49 17.89 1.92 0.26
CA ILE A 49 18.71 0.83 0.83
C ILE A 49 19.53 0.15 -0.28
N LEU A 50 18.88 -0.19 -1.39
CA LEU A 50 19.53 -0.88 -2.51
C LEU A 50 20.48 0.01 -3.31
N ALA A 51 20.27 1.33 -3.30
CA ALA A 51 21.21 2.28 -3.88
C ALA A 51 22.49 2.45 -3.05
N GLU A 52 22.46 2.10 -1.75
CA GLU A 52 23.66 2.00 -0.91
C GLU A 52 24.40 0.67 -1.16
N ASP A 53 23.66 -0.44 -1.18
CA ASP A 53 24.20 -1.76 -1.48
C ASP A 53 23.09 -2.69 -2.01
N VAL A 54 23.28 -3.17 -3.25
CA VAL A 54 22.31 -4.01 -3.97
C VAL A 54 22.15 -5.38 -3.32
N GLU A 55 23.16 -5.85 -2.59
CA GLU A 55 23.11 -7.15 -1.91
C GLU A 55 22.22 -7.12 -0.66
N ARG A 56 21.77 -5.93 -0.22
CA ARG A 56 20.89 -5.75 0.95
C ARG A 56 19.40 -5.94 0.66
N GLN A 57 19.07 -6.84 -0.27
CA GLN A 57 17.70 -7.18 -0.65
C GLN A 57 16.85 -7.61 0.56
N ALA A 58 17.40 -8.42 1.47
CA ALA A 58 16.67 -8.87 2.67
C ALA A 58 16.34 -7.71 3.62
N ASP A 59 17.25 -6.74 3.78
CA ASP A 59 17.01 -5.55 4.61
C ASP A 59 15.94 -4.65 3.98
N ALA A 60 15.97 -4.49 2.66
CA ALA A 60 14.96 -3.72 1.92
C ALA A 60 13.57 -4.36 2.03
N GLU A 61 13.47 -5.68 1.86
CA GLU A 61 12.21 -6.42 2.04
C GLU A 61 11.67 -6.31 3.46
N HIS A 62 12.56 -6.39 4.47
CA HIS A 62 12.17 -6.23 5.86
C HIS A 62 11.68 -4.80 6.17
N ALA A 63 12.36 -3.78 5.66
CA ALA A 63 11.93 -2.40 5.79
C ALA A 63 10.55 -2.15 5.16
N VAL A 64 10.29 -2.71 3.96
CA VAL A 64 8.98 -2.62 3.30
C VAL A 64 7.90 -3.29 4.14
N ALA A 65 8.17 -4.46 4.72
CA ALA A 65 7.22 -5.15 5.59
C ALA A 65 6.84 -4.30 6.82
N LEU A 66 7.83 -3.71 7.48
CA LEU A 66 7.61 -2.81 8.63
C LEU A 66 6.82 -1.56 8.24
N ILE A 67 7.15 -0.94 7.10
CA ILE A 67 6.41 0.23 6.61
C ILE A 67 4.94 -0.13 6.36
N VAL A 68 4.66 -1.26 5.71
CA VAL A 68 3.27 -1.69 5.44
C VAL A 68 2.50 -1.95 6.73
N GLU A 69 3.15 -2.54 7.74
CA GLU A 69 2.59 -2.72 9.07
C GLU A 69 2.31 -1.38 9.78
N ASP A 70 3.23 -0.41 9.69
CA ASP A 70 3.08 0.93 10.27
C ASP A 70 1.89 1.71 9.69
N PHE A 71 1.57 1.48 8.42
CA PHE A 71 0.35 2.03 7.78
C PHE A 71 -0.93 1.28 8.18
N GLY A 72 -0.82 0.22 9.00
CA GLY A 72 -1.95 -0.56 9.50
C GLY A 72 -2.57 -1.49 8.46
N VAL A 73 -1.81 -1.87 7.42
CA VAL A 73 -2.29 -2.74 6.35
C VAL A 73 -1.90 -4.18 6.65
N ASP A 74 -2.90 -5.01 6.99
CA ASP A 74 -2.72 -6.44 7.26
C ASP A 74 -2.57 -7.24 5.94
N ALA A 75 -1.43 -7.04 5.28
CA ALA A 75 -1.09 -7.72 4.04
C ALA A 75 0.41 -7.92 3.91
N ALA A 76 0.81 -9.07 3.37
CA ALA A 76 2.19 -9.30 2.98
C ALA A 76 2.50 -8.49 1.70
N PRO A 77 3.49 -7.57 1.72
CA PRO A 77 3.93 -6.90 0.51
C PRO A 77 4.69 -7.85 -0.41
N SER A 78 4.64 -7.56 -1.71
CA SER A 78 5.54 -8.13 -2.71
C SER A 78 6.44 -7.04 -3.27
N MET A 79 7.73 -7.31 -3.39
CA MET A 79 8.74 -6.38 -3.88
C MET A 79 9.46 -6.98 -5.07
N SER A 80 9.79 -6.14 -6.05
CA SER A 80 10.77 -6.45 -7.10
C SER A 80 11.75 -5.30 -7.25
N SER A 81 12.99 -5.63 -7.56
CA SER A 81 14.07 -4.65 -7.79
C SER A 81 14.78 -4.95 -9.10
N THR A 82 15.26 -3.91 -9.76
CA THR A 82 16.12 -4.02 -10.94
C THR A 82 17.20 -2.97 -10.83
N CYS A 83 18.43 -3.33 -11.17
CA CYS A 83 19.49 -2.34 -11.29
C CYS A 83 20.03 -2.24 -12.70
N GLY A 84 20.02 -1.02 -13.24
CA GLY A 84 20.75 -0.66 -14.45
C GLY A 84 22.12 -0.09 -14.08
N ALA A 85 23.18 -0.63 -14.69
CA ALA A 85 24.54 -0.10 -14.58
C ALA A 85 25.10 0.06 -13.15
N CYS A 86 24.71 -0.80 -12.21
CA CYS A 86 25.13 -0.79 -10.80
C CYS A 86 26.65 -0.80 -10.54
N GLY A 87 27.45 -1.19 -11.55
CA GLY A 87 28.92 -1.16 -11.47
C GLY A 87 29.54 0.15 -11.96
N SER A 88 28.74 1.17 -12.25
CA SER A 88 29.20 2.48 -12.75
C SER A 88 28.61 3.63 -11.96
N ALA A 89 29.25 4.80 -12.05
CA ALA A 89 28.76 6.04 -11.44
C ALA A 89 27.36 6.49 -11.92
N ASP A 90 26.91 6.03 -13.10
CA ASP A 90 25.57 6.29 -13.65
C ASP A 90 24.55 5.18 -13.29
N GLY A 91 24.87 4.34 -12.30
CA GLY A 91 24.01 3.24 -11.86
C GLY A 91 22.69 3.75 -11.28
N MET A 92 21.59 3.08 -11.64
CA MET A 92 20.24 3.40 -11.17
C MET A 92 19.55 2.12 -10.70
N VAL A 93 19.07 2.14 -9.46
CA VAL A 93 18.19 1.10 -8.91
C VAL A 93 16.76 1.55 -9.06
N GLU A 94 15.90 0.65 -9.53
CA GLU A 94 14.45 0.80 -9.58
C GLU A 94 13.82 -0.29 -8.72
N VAL A 95 12.92 0.09 -7.83
CA VAL A 95 12.18 -0.81 -6.95
C VAL A 95 10.70 -0.61 -7.18
N SER A 96 9.96 -1.71 -7.29
CA SER A 96 8.50 -1.75 -7.31
C SER A 96 7.99 -2.52 -6.10
N VAL A 97 7.05 -1.92 -5.37
CA VAL A 97 6.38 -2.52 -4.23
C VAL A 97 4.90 -2.61 -4.54
N SER A 98 4.31 -3.78 -4.31
CA SER A 98 2.89 -4.01 -4.45
C SER A 98 2.31 -4.59 -3.16
N VAL A 99 1.13 -4.09 -2.77
CA VAL A 99 0.42 -4.48 -1.56
C VAL A 99 -1.02 -4.82 -1.94
N ARG A 100 -1.52 -5.95 -1.47
CA ARG A 100 -2.93 -6.31 -1.63
C ARG A 100 -3.72 -5.84 -0.42
N VAL A 101 -4.40 -4.71 -0.53
CA VAL A 101 -5.13 -4.11 0.59
C VAL A 101 -6.41 -4.90 0.87
N PRO A 102 -6.59 -5.46 2.09
CA PRO A 102 -7.81 -6.17 2.45
C PRO A 102 -8.98 -5.18 2.58
N LEU A 103 -10.16 -5.56 2.09
CA LEU A 103 -11.36 -4.73 2.20
C LEU A 103 -12.03 -4.90 3.58
N PRO A 104 -12.52 -3.81 4.20
CA PRO A 104 -13.21 -3.87 5.49
C PRO A 104 -14.41 -4.83 5.46
N PHE A 105 -14.62 -5.56 6.56
CA PHE A 105 -15.80 -6.43 6.74
C PHE A 105 -15.95 -7.58 5.74
N LEU A 106 -14.98 -7.82 4.86
CA LEU A 106 -14.94 -9.02 4.03
C LEU A 106 -14.25 -10.16 4.79
N PRO A 107 -14.91 -11.30 4.99
CA PRO A 107 -14.30 -12.40 5.71
C PRO A 107 -13.27 -13.15 4.86
N ALA A 108 -12.17 -13.59 5.50
CA ALA A 108 -11.03 -14.23 4.85
C ALA A 108 -11.36 -15.53 4.06
N TRP A 109 -12.49 -16.19 4.34
CA TRP A 109 -12.90 -17.41 3.65
C TRP A 109 -13.42 -17.17 2.22
N LEU A 110 -13.68 -15.93 1.82
CA LEU A 110 -14.08 -15.56 0.45
C LEU A 110 -12.90 -15.55 -0.55
N GLY A 111 -11.72 -16.00 -0.13
CA GLY A 111 -10.46 -15.75 -0.83
C GLY A 111 -9.93 -14.37 -0.49
N GLY A 112 -8.64 -14.11 -0.78
CA GLY A 112 -7.98 -12.83 -0.50
C GLY A 112 -8.50 -11.69 -1.40
N VAL A 113 -9.78 -11.36 -1.27
CA VAL A 113 -10.43 -10.25 -1.96
C VAL A 113 -9.84 -8.97 -1.40
N GLY A 114 -9.12 -8.27 -2.26
CA GLY A 114 -8.44 -7.03 -1.93
C GLY A 114 -8.20 -6.19 -3.17
N VAL A 115 -7.74 -4.97 -2.94
CA VAL A 115 -7.33 -4.05 -4.00
C VAL A 115 -5.81 -4.06 -4.07
N ASP A 116 -5.28 -4.44 -5.22
CA ASP A 116 -3.84 -4.37 -5.47
C ASP A 116 -3.45 -2.90 -5.72
N VAL A 117 -2.53 -2.40 -4.91
CA VAL A 117 -1.89 -1.09 -5.10
C VAL A 117 -0.40 -1.30 -5.29
N SER A 118 0.20 -0.56 -6.20
CA SER A 118 1.63 -0.66 -6.49
C SER A 118 2.24 0.72 -6.67
N SER A 119 3.48 0.88 -6.22
CA SER A 119 4.29 2.07 -6.46
C SER A 119 5.71 1.67 -6.81
N SER A 120 6.40 2.53 -7.56
CA SER A 120 7.78 2.34 -7.97
C SER A 120 8.61 3.58 -7.65
N ALA A 121 9.86 3.38 -7.25
CA ALA A 121 10.81 4.45 -7.00
C ALA A 121 12.19 4.09 -7.56
N SER A 122 12.94 5.11 -7.97
CA SER A 122 14.31 4.94 -8.44
C SER A 122 15.29 5.82 -7.66
N ALA A 123 16.51 5.31 -7.49
CA ALA A 123 17.60 5.99 -6.79
C ALA A 123 18.94 5.74 -7.48
N PRO A 124 19.82 6.76 -7.59
CA PRO A 124 21.16 6.59 -8.13
C PRO A 124 22.04 5.83 -7.15
N VAL A 125 22.85 4.89 -7.66
CA VAL A 125 23.82 4.14 -6.87
C VAL A 125 24.90 5.09 -6.36
N ARG A 126 25.18 5.05 -5.06
CA ARG A 126 26.24 5.87 -4.48
C ARG A 126 27.59 5.21 -4.69
N GLU A 127 28.43 5.79 -5.53
CA GLU A 127 29.86 5.50 -5.50
C GLU A 127 30.45 6.15 -4.23
N VAL A 128 31.01 5.32 -3.34
CA VAL A 128 31.76 5.82 -2.18
C VAL A 128 33.01 6.50 -2.73
N VAL A 129 32.98 7.83 -2.86
CA VAL A 129 34.17 8.61 -3.18
C VAL A 129 35.15 8.42 -2.02
N SER A 130 36.10 7.50 -2.20
CA SER A 130 37.25 7.32 -1.32
C SER A 130 38.13 8.56 -1.43
N GLY A 131 37.81 9.59 -0.66
CA GLY A 131 38.59 10.81 -0.56
C GLY A 131 39.96 10.54 0.08
N GLY A 132 40.99 10.60 -0.77
CA GLY A 132 42.38 11.03 -0.53
C GLY A 132 43.03 10.87 0.84
#